data_AF-A0A484ZZ97-F1
#
_entry.id   AF-A0A484ZZ97-F1
#
_cell.length_a   1.000
_cell.length_b   1.000
_cell.length_c   1.000
_cell.angle_alpha   90.00
_cell.angle_beta   90.00
_cell.angle_gamma   90.00
#
_symmetry.space_group_name_H-M   'P 1'
#
loop_
_entity.id
_entity.type
_entity.pdbx_description
1 polymer ?
#
loop_
_entity_poly.entity_id
_entity_poly.type
_entity_poly.pdbx_seq_one_letter_code
_entity_poly.pdbx_strand_id
1 'polypeptide(L)'
;MDIVHAAGIASIVPWISVIGTLLCSYASDKMGRRKPVVLFMMPLSLVAIFGIVYSTTEVMLIVVLILYGFIGKISLNPVLVALVADNAPKASLSTAFGLYNFFGMASSIVAPIMTGFLADKTGSLNTGFYCAAVITVIGIVAMLFVTEKPKQLA
;
A
#
# COMPACT_ATOMS: atom_id res chain seq x y z
N MET A 1 -26.77 2.52 7.36
CA MET A 1 -25.96 1.51 6.67
C MET A 1 -25.62 0.46 7.72
N ASP A 2 -26.06 -0.79 7.53
CA ASP A 2 -25.83 -1.85 8.51
C ASP A 2 -24.36 -2.26 8.52
N ILE A 3 -23.85 -2.66 9.69
CA ILE A 3 -22.45 -3.07 9.89
C ILE A 3 -22.07 -4.21 8.91
N VAL A 4 -23.03 -5.09 8.60
CA VAL A 4 -22.84 -6.20 7.64
C VAL A 4 -22.64 -5.69 6.21
N HIS A 5 -23.37 -4.67 5.78
CA HIS A 5 -23.21 -4.08 4.45
C HIS A 5 -21.85 -3.37 4.31
N ALA A 6 -21.45 -2.62 5.34
CA ALA A 6 -20.15 -1.96 5.37
C ALA A 6 -18.99 -2.97 5.35
N ALA A 7 -19.11 -4.06 6.11
CA ALA A 7 -18.15 -5.16 6.10
C ALA A 7 -18.08 -5.85 4.72
N GLY A 8 -19.21 -6.02 4.05
CA GLY A 8 -19.28 -6.55 2.68
C GLY A 8 -18.49 -5.71 1.69
N ILE A 9 -18.69 -4.38 1.70
CA ILE A 9 -17.98 -3.46 0.82
C ILE A 9 -16.47 -3.42 1.12
N ALA A 10 -16.09 -3.41 2.41
CA ALA A 10 -14.68 -3.44 2.79
C ALA A 10 -13.97 -4.75 2.35
N SER A 11 -14.70 -5.87 2.34
CA SER A 11 -14.16 -7.18 1.96
C SER A 11 -13.85 -7.30 0.46
N ILE A 12 -14.41 -6.44 -0.39
CA ILE A 12 -14.12 -6.41 -1.83
C ILE A 12 -12.63 -6.09 -2.09
N VAL A 13 -12.04 -5.23 -1.25
CA VAL A 13 -10.65 -4.77 -1.40
C VAL A 13 -9.65 -5.94 -1.42
N PRO A 14 -9.59 -6.83 -0.42
CA PRO A 14 -8.63 -7.94 -0.44
C PRO A 14 -8.83 -8.89 -1.61
N TRP A 15 -10.08 -9.19 -2.02
CA TRP A 15 -10.34 -10.05 -3.18
C TRP A 15 -9.77 -9.48 -4.48
N ILE A 16 -10.02 -8.20 -4.74
CA ILE A 16 -9.52 -7.53 -5.94
C ILE A 16 -8.01 -7.34 -5.88
N SER A 17 -7.48 -7.14 -4.67
CA SER A 17 -6.05 -7.03 -4.45
C SER A 17 -5.31 -8.28 -4.87
N VAL A 18 -5.87 -9.49 -4.72
CA VAL A 18 -5.21 -10.72 -5.21
C VAL A 18 -4.94 -10.64 -6.72
N ILE A 19 -5.94 -10.21 -7.48
CA ILE A 19 -5.85 -10.09 -8.94
C ILE A 19 -4.86 -8.99 -9.33
N GLY A 20 -4.96 -7.81 -8.69
CA GLY A 20 -4.05 -6.69 -8.91
C GLY A 20 -2.60 -7.05 -8.58
N THR A 21 -2.40 -7.83 -7.50
CA THR A 21 -1.07 -8.27 -7.06
C THR A 21 -0.43 -9.19 -8.07
N LEU A 22 -1.16 -10.17 -8.60
CA LEU A 22 -0.68 -11.09 -9.62
C LEU A 22 -0.26 -10.34 -10.89
N LEU A 23 -1.10 -9.42 -11.37
CA LEU A 23 -0.84 -8.64 -12.58
C LEU A 23 0.34 -7.67 -12.41
N CYS A 24 0.36 -6.91 -11.32
CA CYS A 24 1.42 -5.93 -11.05
C CYS A 24 2.76 -6.59 -10.75
N SER A 25 2.77 -7.71 -10.02
CA SER A 25 4.00 -8.48 -9.77
C SER A 25 4.54 -9.08 -11.06
N TYR A 26 3.67 -9.66 -11.90
CA TYR A 26 4.05 -10.18 -13.21
C TYR A 26 4.58 -9.08 -14.14
N ALA A 27 3.92 -7.92 -14.18
CA ALA A 27 4.36 -6.77 -14.96
C ALA A 27 5.73 -6.25 -14.47
N SER A 28 5.94 -6.21 -13.15
CA SER A 28 7.21 -5.80 -12.55
C SER A 28 8.34 -6.77 -12.86
N ASP A 29 8.10 -8.07 -12.81
CA ASP A 29 9.10 -9.07 -13.15
C ASP A 29 9.42 -9.06 -14.66
N LYS A 30 8.42 -8.83 -15.53
CA LYS A 30 8.62 -8.68 -16.98
C LYS A 30 9.41 -7.43 -17.35
N MET A 31 9.20 -6.32 -16.65
CA MET A 31 9.97 -5.08 -16.85
C MET A 31 11.40 -5.17 -16.32
N GLY A 32 11.72 -6.15 -15.45
CA GLY A 32 13.04 -6.29 -14.84
C GLY A 32 13.46 -5.14 -13.91
N ARG A 33 12.55 -4.20 -13.64
CA ARG A 33 12.75 -3.02 -12.78
C ARG A 33 11.53 -2.85 -11.88
N ARG A 34 11.73 -2.88 -10.57
CA ARG A 34 10.72 -2.85 -9.51
C ARG A 34 10.47 -1.44 -9.00
N LYS A 35 11.50 -0.58 -8.95
CA LYS A 35 11.37 0.83 -8.55
C LYS A 35 10.32 1.61 -9.37
N PRO A 36 10.31 1.58 -10.72
CA PRO A 36 9.32 2.35 -11.48
C PRO A 36 7.88 1.85 -11.27
N VAL A 37 7.68 0.56 -11.01
CA VAL A 37 6.35 0.01 -10.71
C VAL A 37 5.85 0.51 -9.36
N VAL A 38 6.69 0.47 -8.32
CA VAL A 38 6.36 1.03 -7.01
C VAL A 38 6.08 2.53 -7.08
N LEU A 39 6.90 3.27 -7.83
CA LEU A 39 6.75 4.72 -7.99
C LEU A 39 5.49 5.11 -8.78
N PHE A 40 4.98 4.23 -9.63
CA PHE A 40 3.70 4.44 -10.33
C PHE A 40 2.50 4.10 -9.45
N MET A 41 2.60 3.01 -8.68
CA MET A 41 1.50 2.53 -7.83
C MET A 41 1.29 3.38 -6.57
N MET A 42 2.35 3.92 -5.95
CA MET A 42 2.23 4.74 -4.73
C MET A 42 1.41 6.05 -4.95
N PRO A 43 1.64 6.87 -5.99
CA PRO A 43 0.80 8.03 -6.27
C PRO A 43 -0.65 7.66 -6.59
N LEU A 44 -0.85 6.54 -7.29
CA LEU A 44 -2.19 6.07 -7.63
C LEU A 44 -2.95 5.60 -6.38
N SER A 45 -2.23 5.05 -5.39
CA SER A 45 -2.78 4.76 -4.06
C SER A 45 -3.16 6.03 -3.27
N LEU A 46 -2.41 7.13 -3.43
CA LEU A 46 -2.79 8.44 -2.85
C LEU A 46 -4.08 8.98 -3.46
N VAL A 47 -4.20 8.93 -4.78
CA VAL A 47 -5.43 9.36 -5.48
C VAL A 47 -6.61 8.56 -4.98
N ALA A 48 -6.45 7.26 -4.78
CA ALA A 48 -7.50 6.41 -4.23
C ALA A 48 -7.83 6.74 -2.76
N ILE A 49 -6.83 7.02 -1.90
CA ILE A 49 -7.08 7.48 -0.52
C ILE A 49 -7.91 8.77 -0.50
N PHE A 50 -7.56 9.77 -1.32
CA PHE A 50 -8.36 10.98 -1.43
C PHE A 50 -9.75 10.71 -2.03
N GLY A 51 -9.84 9.82 -3.02
CA GLY A 51 -11.11 9.38 -3.59
C GLY A 51 -12.05 8.78 -2.55
N ILE A 52 -11.54 8.03 -1.56
CA ILE A 52 -12.35 7.47 -0.46
C ILE A 52 -12.92 8.61 0.40
N VAL A 53 -12.10 9.61 0.72
CA VAL A 53 -12.50 10.75 1.57
C VAL A 53 -13.55 11.64 0.90
N TYR A 54 -13.43 11.87 -0.41
CA TYR A 54 -14.35 12.72 -1.17
C TYR A 54 -15.53 11.96 -1.80
N SER A 55 -15.64 10.65 -1.56
CA SER A 55 -16.77 9.87 -2.08
C SER A 55 -18.07 10.25 -1.38
N THR A 56 -18.98 10.89 -2.11
CA THR A 56 -20.30 11.29 -1.59
C THR A 56 -21.38 10.22 -1.79
N THR A 57 -21.14 9.25 -2.67
CA THR A 57 -22.10 8.20 -3.06
C THR A 57 -21.49 6.82 -2.82
N GLU A 58 -22.31 5.86 -2.36
CA GLU A 58 -21.90 4.47 -2.11
C GLU A 58 -21.28 3.80 -3.35
N VAL A 59 -21.86 4.03 -4.53
CA VAL A 59 -21.33 3.53 -5.81
C VAL A 59 -19.92 4.08 -6.09
N MET A 60 -19.69 5.37 -5.81
CA MET A 60 -18.38 6.00 -5.99
C MET A 60 -17.35 5.41 -5.03
N LEU A 61 -17.75 5.19 -3.77
CA LEU A 61 -16.90 4.56 -2.76
C LEU A 61 -16.51 3.13 -3.17
N ILE A 62 -17.45 2.33 -3.68
CA ILE A 62 -17.16 0.98 -4.18
C ILE A 62 -16.17 1.03 -5.33
N VAL A 63 -16.37 1.89 -6.33
CA VAL A 63 -15.45 2.02 -7.48
C VAL A 63 -14.05 2.43 -7.01
N VAL A 64 -13.94 3.39 -6.09
CA VAL A 64 -12.65 3.80 -5.55
C VAL A 64 -11.99 2.69 -4.73
N LEU A 65 -12.74 1.91 -3.96
CA LEU A 65 -12.22 0.75 -3.22
C LEU A 65 -11.75 -0.38 -4.15
N ILE A 66 -12.43 -0.58 -5.28
CA ILE A 66 -11.99 -1.51 -6.33
C ILE A 66 -10.64 -1.05 -6.90
N LEU A 67 -10.52 0.22 -7.27
CA LEU A 67 -9.27 0.79 -7.76
C LEU A 67 -8.16 0.73 -6.70
N TYR A 68 -8.49 1.03 -5.45
CA TYR A 68 -7.58 0.94 -4.31
C TYR A 68 -7.14 -0.51 -4.06
N GLY A 69 -8.03 -1.50 -4.21
CA GLY A 69 -7.66 -2.91 -4.12
C GLY A 69 -6.73 -3.32 -5.25
N PHE A 70 -7.04 -2.94 -6.48
CA PHE A 70 -6.29 -3.35 -7.67
C PHE A 70 -4.86 -2.79 -7.71
N ILE A 71 -4.66 -1.55 -7.21
CA ILE A 71 -3.39 -0.84 -7.33
C ILE A 71 -2.72 -0.57 -5.97
N GLY A 72 -3.48 -0.64 -4.88
CA GLY A 72 -3.04 -0.14 -3.59
C GLY A 72 -2.09 -1.08 -2.83
N LYS A 73 -2.09 -0.90 -1.51
CA LYS A 73 -1.07 -1.39 -0.58
C LYS A 73 -0.77 -2.89 -0.66
N ILE A 74 -1.77 -3.72 -0.96
CA ILE A 74 -1.63 -5.18 -0.97
C ILE A 74 -0.82 -5.65 -2.18
N SER A 75 -1.00 -5.03 -3.35
CA SER A 75 -0.25 -5.34 -4.58
C SER A 75 1.17 -4.80 -4.58
N LEU A 76 1.43 -3.76 -3.80
CA LEU A 76 2.76 -3.19 -3.58
C LEU A 76 3.67 -4.08 -2.72
N ASN A 77 3.11 -4.82 -1.77
CA ASN A 77 3.87 -5.58 -0.78
C ASN A 77 4.86 -6.60 -1.39
N PRO A 78 4.47 -7.49 -2.33
CA PRO A 78 5.43 -8.43 -2.91
C PRO A 78 6.50 -7.74 -3.75
N VAL A 79 6.17 -6.66 -4.46
CA VAL A 79 7.15 -5.88 -5.23
C VAL A 79 8.18 -5.23 -4.30
N LEU A 80 7.74 -4.70 -3.16
CA LEU A 80 8.60 -4.13 -2.11
C LEU A 80 9.49 -5.20 -1.46
N VAL A 81 8.91 -6.33 -1.06
CA VAL A 81 9.64 -7.48 -0.49
C VAL A 81 10.73 -7.94 -1.46
N ALA A 82 10.39 -8.04 -2.74
CA ALA A 82 11.31 -8.48 -3.76
C ALA A 82 12.39 -7.42 -4.04
N LEU A 83 12.06 -6.12 -3.99
CA LEU A 83 13.04 -5.04 -4.08
C LEU A 83 14.01 -5.02 -2.87
N VAL A 84 13.52 -5.32 -1.66
CA VAL A 84 14.39 -5.51 -0.49
C VAL A 84 15.31 -6.70 -0.70
N ALA A 85 14.79 -7.80 -1.25
CA ALA A 85 15.58 -9.01 -1.53
C ALA A 85 16.71 -8.75 -2.54
N ASP A 86 16.43 -7.99 -3.60
CA ASP A 86 17.41 -7.69 -4.65
C ASP A 86 18.50 -6.72 -4.18
N ASN A 87 18.19 -5.82 -3.24
CA ASN A 87 19.14 -4.82 -2.72
C ASN A 87 19.92 -5.30 -1.49
N ALA A 88 19.42 -6.29 -0.75
CA ALA A 88 20.07 -6.79 0.45
C ALA A 88 21.24 -7.73 0.12
N PRO A 89 22.39 -7.62 0.81
CA PRO A 89 23.47 -8.60 0.69
C PRO A 89 22.99 -10.00 1.09
N LYS A 90 23.40 -11.05 0.35
CA LYS A 90 23.00 -12.44 0.61
C LYS A 90 23.27 -12.87 2.06
N ALA A 91 24.36 -12.40 2.67
CA ALA A 91 24.74 -12.71 4.04
C ALA A 91 23.83 -12.05 5.10
N SER A 92 23.17 -10.94 4.79
CA SER A 92 22.33 -10.17 5.71
C SER A 92 20.85 -10.12 5.29
N LEU A 93 20.45 -10.95 4.33
CA LEU A 93 19.09 -10.99 3.78
C LEU A 93 18.04 -11.24 4.88
N SER A 94 18.31 -12.20 5.77
CA SER A 94 17.42 -12.51 6.91
C SER A 94 17.29 -11.33 7.88
N THR A 95 18.36 -10.54 8.06
CA THR A 95 18.32 -9.34 8.92
C THR A 95 17.51 -8.23 8.25
N ALA A 96 17.69 -8.02 6.95
CA ALA A 96 16.90 -7.07 6.17
C ALA A 96 15.39 -7.41 6.22
N PHE A 97 15.04 -8.70 6.04
CA PHE A 97 13.66 -9.14 6.21
C PHE A 97 13.16 -9.06 7.65
N GLY A 98 14.01 -9.32 8.63
CA GLY A 98 13.68 -9.13 10.04
C GLY A 98 13.29 -7.68 10.32
N LEU A 99 14.07 -6.72 9.81
CA LEU A 99 13.78 -5.30 9.95
C LEU A 99 12.52 -4.88 9.19
N TYR A 100 12.34 -5.37 7.96
CA TYR A 100 11.13 -5.15 7.17
C TYR A 100 9.86 -5.61 7.90
N ASN A 101 9.88 -6.83 8.43
CA ASN A 101 8.75 -7.38 9.17
C ASN A 101 8.55 -6.68 10.51
N PHE A 102 9.63 -6.30 11.21
CA PHE A 102 9.53 -5.56 12.47
C PHE A 102 8.76 -4.26 12.29
N PHE A 103 9.15 -3.43 11.31
CA PHE A 103 8.44 -2.18 11.03
C PHE A 103 7.03 -2.43 10.48
N GLY A 104 6.84 -3.45 9.65
CA GLY A 104 5.51 -3.85 9.16
C GLY A 104 4.55 -4.21 10.29
N MET A 105 4.98 -5.05 11.23
CA MET A 105 4.18 -5.47 12.38
C MET A 105 3.98 -4.33 13.38
N ALA A 106 5.02 -3.55 13.68
CA ALA A 106 4.91 -2.37 14.52
C ALA A 106 3.89 -1.36 13.95
N SER A 107 3.92 -1.12 12.64
CA SER A 107 2.95 -0.24 11.99
C SER A 107 1.51 -0.73 12.12
N SER A 108 1.30 -2.05 12.19
CA SER A 108 -0.03 -2.66 12.32
C SER A 108 -0.64 -2.41 13.70
N ILE A 109 0.19 -2.16 14.72
CA ILE A 109 -0.24 -1.77 16.07
C ILE A 109 -0.42 -0.26 16.13
N VAL A 110 0.55 0.51 15.63
CA VAL A 110 0.57 1.98 15.75
C VAL A 110 -0.53 2.63 14.90
N ALA A 111 -0.78 2.15 13.68
CA ALA A 111 -1.69 2.81 12.75
C ALA A 111 -3.15 2.83 13.21
N PRO A 112 -3.77 1.74 13.72
CA PRO A 112 -5.13 1.78 14.25
C PRO A 112 -5.25 2.65 15.49
N ILE A 113 -4.26 2.61 16.40
CA ILE A 113 -4.24 3.42 17.63
C ILE A 113 -4.20 4.91 17.27
N MET A 114 -3.27 5.30 16.38
CA MET A 114 -3.18 6.69 15.92
C MET A 114 -4.45 7.13 15.18
N THR A 115 -4.98 6.29 14.31
CA THR A 115 -6.20 6.60 13.54
C THR A 115 -7.41 6.76 14.45
N GLY A 116 -7.59 5.86 15.42
CA GLY A 116 -8.66 5.93 16.41
C GLY A 116 -8.56 7.16 17.30
N PHE A 117 -7.38 7.45 17.84
CA PHE A 117 -7.15 8.66 18.65
C PHE A 117 -7.46 9.95 17.89
N LEU A 118 -7.08 10.03 16.61
CA LEU A 118 -7.43 11.16 15.75
C LEU A 118 -8.92 11.23 15.48
N ALA A 119 -9.57 10.09 15.20
CA ALA A 119 -11.00 10.03 14.98
C ALA A 119 -11.77 10.53 16.22
N ASP A 120 -11.36 10.14 17.43
CA ASP A 120 -11.96 10.57 18.69
C ASP A 120 -11.82 12.09 18.93
N LYS A 121 -10.67 12.67 18.57
CA LYS A 121 -10.38 14.10 18.72
C LYS A 121 -11.13 14.98 17.71
N THR A 122 -11.18 14.54 16.45
CA THR A 122 -11.76 15.34 15.34
C THR A 122 -13.24 15.02 15.08
N GLY A 123 -13.77 13.93 15.64
CA GLY A 123 -15.12 13.44 15.37
C GLY A 123 -15.31 12.88 13.96
N SER A 124 -14.24 12.67 13.20
CA SER A 124 -14.29 12.21 11.81
C SER A 124 -13.18 11.20 11.51
N LEU A 125 -13.53 10.15 10.77
CA LEU A 125 -12.59 9.14 10.27
C LEU A 125 -11.69 9.68 9.15
N ASN A 126 -12.07 10.80 8.53
CA ASN A 126 -11.32 11.41 7.42
C ASN A 126 -9.90 11.81 7.83
N THR A 127 -9.71 12.20 9.08
CA THR A 127 -8.39 12.59 9.62
C THR A 127 -7.40 11.43 9.57
N GLY A 128 -7.87 10.19 9.77
CA GLY A 128 -7.06 8.98 9.63
C GLY A 128 -6.55 8.76 8.20
N PHE A 129 -7.42 9.00 7.22
CA PHE A 129 -7.06 8.93 5.80
C PHE A 129 -6.06 10.01 5.39
N TYR A 130 -6.16 11.23 5.94
CA TYR A 130 -5.16 12.28 5.70
C TYR A 130 -3.80 11.91 6.30
N CYS A 131 -3.75 11.34 7.50
CA CYS A 131 -2.50 10.81 8.06
C CYS A 131 -1.90 9.70 7.19
N ALA A 132 -2.72 8.77 6.69
CA ALA A 132 -2.28 7.74 5.76
C ALA A 132 -1.71 8.34 4.47
N ALA A 133 -2.34 9.39 3.93
CA ALA A 133 -1.85 10.11 2.77
C ALA A 133 -0.47 10.75 3.03
N VAL A 134 -0.28 11.42 4.16
CA VAL A 134 1.03 12.01 4.53
C VAL A 134 2.12 10.95 4.62
N ILE A 135 1.83 9.82 5.28
CA ILE A 135 2.78 8.70 5.39
C ILE A 135 3.12 8.12 4.01
N THR A 136 2.14 7.97 3.13
CA THR A 136 2.39 7.50 1.76
C THR A 136 3.24 8.49 0.96
N VAL A 137 3.03 9.80 1.10
CA VAL A 137 3.89 10.82 0.47
C VAL A 137 5.33 10.70 0.95
N ILE A 138 5.55 10.53 2.27
CA ILE A 138 6.89 10.30 2.82
C ILE A 138 7.50 9.03 2.22
N GLY A 139 6.72 7.97 2.06
CA GLY A 139 7.14 6.73 1.40
C GLY A 139 7.56 6.93 -0.06
N ILE A 140 6.81 7.72 -0.83
CA ILE A 140 7.16 8.08 -2.22
C ILE A 140 8.49 8.83 -2.26
N VAL A 141 8.65 9.84 -1.39
CA VAL A 141 9.88 10.63 -1.32
C VAL A 141 11.07 9.75 -0.95
N ALA A 142 10.92 8.87 0.05
CA ALA A 142 11.96 7.92 0.42
C ALA A 142 12.31 6.98 -0.74
N MET A 143 11.30 6.51 -1.49
CA MET A 143 11.51 5.62 -2.65
C MET A 143 12.30 6.29 -3.78
N LEU A 144 12.20 7.62 -3.94
CA LEU A 144 12.99 8.34 -4.93
C LEU A 144 14.50 8.21 -4.67
N PHE A 145 14.91 8.18 -3.40
CA PHE A 145 16.31 8.02 -3.00
C PHE A 145 16.85 6.58 -3.07
N VAL A 146 15.96 5.58 -3.21
CA VAL A 146 16.39 4.17 -3.32
C VAL A 146 16.95 3.91 -4.72
N THR A 147 18.23 3.55 -4.82
CA THR A 147 18.83 3.16 -6.10
C THR A 147 18.59 1.69 -6.35
N GLU A 148 17.89 1.38 -7.43
CA GLU A 148 17.71 0.00 -7.88
C GLU A 148 18.88 -0.42 -8.77
N LYS A 149 19.58 -1.49 -8.37
CA LYS A 149 20.53 -2.15 -9.27
C LYS A 149 19.74 -2.99 -10.28
N PRO A 150 19.99 -2.87 -11.59
CA PRO A 150 19.29 -3.68 -12.58
C PRO A 150 19.51 -5.17 -12.29
N LYS A 151 18.41 -5.94 -12.32
CA LYS A 151 18.44 -7.39 -12.15
C LYS A 151 19.38 -7.96 -13.21
N GLN A 152 20.53 -8.51 -12.80
CA GLN A 152 21.39 -9.27 -13.71
C GLN A 152 20.61 -10.52 -14.10
N LEU A 153 20.00 -10.50 -15.29
CA LEU A 153 19.49 -11.68 -15.97
C LEU A 153 20.70 -12.59 -16.19
N ALA A 154 20.81 -13.62 -15.35
CA ALA A 154 21.75 -14.72 -15.54
C ALA A 154 21.25 -15.62 -16.67
#